data_AF-A0A0Q4MZP0-F1
#
_entry.id   AF-A0A0Q4MZP0-F1
#
_cell.length_a   1.000
_cell.length_b   1.000
_cell.length_c   1.000
_cell.angle_alpha   90.00
_cell.angle_beta   90.00
_cell.angle_gamma   90.00
#
_symmetry.space_group_name_H-M   'P 1'
#
loop_
_entity.id
_entity.type
_entity.pdbx_description
1 polymer ?
#
loop_
_entity_poly.entity_id
_entity_poly.type
_entity_poly.pdbx_seq_one_letter_code
_entity_poly.pdbx_strand_id
1 'polypeptide(L)'
;MIIYPKIHKLLRDKGLGALPLLCETEFTDEFYPVNLDSEDNGYQLVDRIMPLFAAAHLGYAPHAIGAMMTALKLNLMDVDRGFDQGNLWAIGRQQGKYKTPDPDVVDSSLFDGIVFLQQIALAYNVASPDPDAALAATKTWLCRTSTRMLAAMSLGIPELSAKALMDEQAEQVAAGLDLELIDTAAIDVAEVCLNTTHPVHLPNRSLTDFFELTGAFSDHVLRKRMGSGFFWEQLIAQSTDDEMKTLMLDHVLSVHLGHSPAQVKQMLLALECSTLDDLDGINGLQVYEHLFCQLQHTTLSPLLSEEAFVIELLSTDMIEAGQSLLANNHMTFATSLPEAEAILRKMFEDPGTLYQRIMLSQMHDSSIAAPLGHFMLWGKLKDAQLGRQVIDPDVATRYITHMASQLQTLRYPGYQQTPELELCYDAIGQSMRQLGKRLAHLVDYTALKELPEQQREDLILWDFNIKELGLVEGRVATKRLEMDLGL
;
A
#
# COMPACT_ATOMS: atom_id res chain seq x y z
N MET A 1 -14.85 -43.33 -0.02
CA MET A 1 -16.26 -43.02 0.31
C MET A 1 -16.66 -43.42 1.75
N ILE A 2 -16.06 -42.85 2.83
CA ILE A 2 -16.50 -43.07 4.25
C ILE A 2 -16.22 -41.84 5.14
N ILE A 3 -16.48 -40.62 4.65
CA ILE A 3 -16.26 -39.39 5.46
C ILE A 3 -17.59 -38.66 5.72
N TYR A 4 -18.46 -38.56 4.72
CA TYR A 4 -19.77 -37.89 4.83
C TYR A 4 -20.73 -38.51 5.88
N PRO A 5 -20.87 -39.85 6.02
CA PRO A 5 -21.74 -40.42 7.06
C PRO A 5 -21.22 -40.18 8.48
N LYS A 6 -19.90 -40.08 8.66
CA LYS A 6 -19.27 -39.79 9.96
C LYS A 6 -19.45 -38.34 10.36
N ILE A 7 -19.34 -37.40 9.41
CA ILE A 7 -19.62 -35.97 9.66
C ILE A 7 -21.09 -35.78 10.03
N HIS A 8 -22.01 -36.40 9.29
CA HIS A 8 -23.44 -36.37 9.62
C HIS A 8 -23.74 -36.96 10.99
N LYS A 9 -23.09 -38.07 11.35
CA LYS A 9 -23.22 -38.68 12.68
C LYS A 9 -22.62 -37.79 13.77
N LEU A 10 -21.46 -37.18 13.55
CA LEU A 10 -20.82 -36.28 14.51
C LEU A 10 -21.67 -35.01 14.77
N LEU A 11 -22.25 -34.43 13.71
CA LEU A 11 -23.14 -33.27 13.81
C LEU A 11 -24.47 -33.63 14.47
N ARG A 12 -25.01 -34.82 14.20
CA ARG A 12 -26.23 -35.33 14.84
C ARG A 12 -26.00 -35.68 16.32
N ASP A 13 -24.89 -36.34 16.64
CA ASP A 13 -24.53 -36.76 18.01
C ASP A 13 -24.17 -35.55 18.91
N LYS A 14 -23.73 -34.42 18.32
CA LYS A 14 -23.51 -33.14 19.02
C LYS A 14 -24.71 -32.19 19.02
N GLY A 15 -25.88 -32.63 18.57
CA GLY A 15 -27.13 -31.84 18.63
C GLY A 15 -27.27 -30.74 17.58
N LEU A 16 -26.42 -30.71 16.56
CA LEU A 16 -26.40 -29.73 15.45
C LEU A 16 -27.16 -30.24 14.21
N GLY A 17 -28.01 -31.27 14.36
CA GLY A 17 -28.62 -32.04 13.28
C GLY A 17 -29.74 -31.35 12.47
N ALA A 18 -29.91 -30.04 12.58
CA ALA A 18 -30.98 -29.28 11.91
C ALA A 18 -30.49 -28.33 10.81
N LEU A 19 -29.33 -28.62 10.20
CA LEU A 19 -28.86 -27.90 9.01
C LEU A 19 -29.34 -28.64 7.74
N PRO A 20 -30.01 -27.98 6.76
CA PRO A 20 -30.75 -28.67 5.70
C PRO A 20 -29.86 -29.44 4.72
N LEU A 21 -30.41 -30.56 4.26
CA LEU A 21 -29.88 -31.49 3.26
C LEU A 21 -29.57 -30.81 1.92
N LEU A 22 -28.28 -30.73 1.54
CA LEU A 22 -27.85 -30.51 0.16
C LEU A 22 -26.50 -31.22 -0.06
N CYS A 23 -26.51 -32.55 -0.08
CA CYS A 23 -25.37 -33.38 -0.50
C CYS A 23 -25.89 -34.72 -1.07
N GLU A 24 -26.83 -34.65 -2.00
CA GLU A 24 -27.14 -35.76 -2.92
C GLU A 24 -26.65 -35.37 -4.32
N THR A 25 -25.33 -35.36 -4.52
CA THR A 25 -24.75 -35.49 -5.86
C THR A 25 -23.52 -36.39 -5.75
N GLU A 26 -23.52 -37.44 -6.56
CA GLU A 26 -22.59 -38.57 -6.54
C GLU A 26 -21.13 -38.10 -6.65
N PHE A 27 -20.31 -38.48 -5.66
CA PHE A 27 -18.85 -38.41 -5.72
C PHE A 27 -18.34 -39.80 -6.10
N THR A 28 -17.72 -39.92 -7.28
CA THR A 28 -17.16 -41.17 -7.81
C THR A 28 -15.84 -41.56 -7.10
N ASP A 29 -15.64 -42.88 -6.99
CA ASP A 29 -14.79 -43.62 -6.04
C ASP A 29 -13.24 -43.55 -6.20
N GLU A 30 -12.64 -42.39 -6.48
CA GLU A 30 -11.17 -42.28 -6.53
C GLU A 30 -10.60 -41.38 -5.43
N PHE A 31 -10.55 -41.90 -4.20
CA PHE A 31 -9.65 -41.40 -3.15
C PHE A 31 -8.94 -42.57 -2.49
N TYR A 32 -7.61 -42.55 -2.54
CA TYR A 32 -6.70 -43.56 -1.99
C TYR A 32 -7.00 -43.84 -0.49
N PRO A 33 -6.92 -45.11 -0.03
CA PRO A 33 -7.05 -45.44 1.38
C PRO A 33 -5.73 -45.07 2.08
N VAL A 34 -5.76 -44.07 2.98
CA VAL A 34 -4.60 -43.75 3.83
C VAL A 34 -4.80 -44.37 5.21
N ASN A 35 -3.74 -45.05 5.66
CA ASN A 35 -3.67 -45.86 6.86
C ASN A 35 -3.80 -44.98 8.12
N LEU A 36 -4.65 -45.38 9.07
CA LEU A 36 -5.07 -44.59 10.25
C LEU A 36 -4.16 -44.72 11.49
N ASP A 37 -2.97 -45.30 11.35
CA ASP A 37 -2.13 -45.73 12.49
C ASP A 37 -0.80 -44.95 12.63
N SER A 38 -0.82 -43.62 12.47
CA SER A 38 0.34 -42.78 12.86
C SER A 38 -0.07 -41.70 13.85
N GLU A 39 0.71 -41.58 14.93
CA GLU A 39 0.64 -40.52 15.95
C GLU A 39 1.11 -39.16 15.38
N ASP A 40 0.54 -38.75 14.24
CA ASP A 40 0.84 -37.48 13.60
C ASP A 40 -0.29 -36.48 13.92
N ASN A 41 0.02 -35.51 14.78
CA ASN A 41 -0.87 -34.43 15.21
C ASN A 41 -1.45 -33.60 14.03
N GLY A 42 -0.85 -33.66 12.83
CA GLY A 42 -1.35 -32.97 11.63
C GLY A 42 -2.61 -33.59 11.03
N TYR A 43 -2.71 -34.93 10.97
CA TYR A 43 -3.87 -35.60 10.33
C TYR A 43 -5.15 -35.47 11.16
N GLN A 44 -5.04 -35.48 12.49
CA GLN A 44 -6.18 -35.23 13.38
C GLN A 44 -6.73 -33.81 13.26
N LEU A 45 -5.89 -32.83 12.94
CA LEU A 45 -6.32 -31.45 12.74
C LEU A 45 -7.12 -31.30 11.44
N VAL A 46 -6.62 -31.87 10.33
CA VAL A 46 -7.31 -31.87 9.03
C VAL A 46 -8.71 -32.50 9.15
N ASP A 47 -8.82 -33.69 9.74
CA ASP A 47 -10.13 -34.35 9.93
C ASP A 47 -11.10 -33.56 10.82
N ARG A 48 -10.58 -32.83 11.82
CA ARG A 48 -11.38 -31.98 12.69
C ARG A 48 -11.85 -30.71 12.00
N ILE A 49 -11.07 -30.16 11.07
CA ILE A 49 -11.33 -28.84 10.48
C ILE A 49 -12.12 -28.88 9.18
N MET A 50 -12.04 -29.98 8.42
CA MET A 50 -12.78 -30.15 7.17
C MET A 50 -14.30 -29.90 7.28
N PRO A 51 -15.01 -30.31 8.36
CA PRO A 51 -16.42 -29.98 8.53
C PRO A 51 -16.66 -28.47 8.68
N LEU A 52 -15.78 -27.75 9.37
CA LEU A 52 -15.84 -26.30 9.54
C LEU A 52 -15.67 -25.62 8.18
N PHE A 53 -14.70 -26.06 7.38
CA PHE A 53 -14.43 -25.52 6.05
C PHE A 53 -15.57 -25.79 5.07
N ALA A 54 -16.15 -27.00 5.10
CA ALA A 54 -17.33 -27.30 4.30
C ALA A 54 -18.53 -26.42 4.69
N ALA A 55 -18.78 -26.20 5.99
CA ALA A 55 -19.87 -25.35 6.46
C ALA A 55 -19.68 -23.87 6.04
N ALA A 56 -18.47 -23.33 6.18
CA ALA A 56 -18.15 -21.98 5.75
C ALA A 56 -18.25 -21.82 4.23
N HIS A 57 -17.75 -22.79 3.45
CA HIS A 57 -17.87 -22.80 2.00
C HIS A 57 -19.33 -22.86 1.52
N LEU A 58 -20.17 -23.66 2.19
CA LEU A 58 -21.60 -23.77 1.89
C LEU A 58 -22.42 -22.57 2.39
N GLY A 59 -21.79 -21.52 2.94
CA GLY A 59 -22.46 -20.29 3.36
C GLY A 59 -23.32 -20.45 4.61
N TYR A 60 -22.96 -21.35 5.52
CA TYR A 60 -23.69 -21.52 6.78
C TYR A 60 -23.58 -20.24 7.62
N ALA A 61 -24.59 -19.94 8.41
CA ALA A 61 -24.60 -18.71 9.22
C ALA A 61 -23.47 -18.71 10.27
N PRO A 62 -22.85 -17.55 10.58
CA PRO A 62 -21.71 -17.46 11.48
C PRO A 62 -21.91 -18.10 12.86
N HIS A 63 -23.12 -18.03 13.44
CA HIS A 63 -23.41 -18.64 14.73
C HIS A 63 -23.35 -20.18 14.70
N ALA A 64 -23.72 -20.80 13.58
CA ALA A 64 -23.65 -22.25 13.40
C ALA A 64 -22.20 -22.70 13.24
N ILE A 65 -21.42 -21.96 12.45
CA ILE A 65 -19.97 -22.16 12.28
C ILE A 65 -19.26 -21.98 13.64
N GLY A 66 -19.61 -20.95 14.41
CA GLY A 66 -19.05 -20.67 15.72
C GLY A 66 -19.35 -21.76 16.76
N ALA A 67 -20.57 -22.30 16.72
CA ALA A 67 -20.93 -23.47 17.53
C ALA A 67 -20.09 -24.70 17.15
N MET A 68 -19.80 -24.91 15.87
CA MET A 68 -18.90 -25.98 15.40
C MET A 68 -17.47 -25.75 15.89
N MET A 69 -16.92 -24.52 15.80
CA MET A 69 -15.59 -24.18 16.33
C MET A 69 -15.47 -24.51 17.82
N THR A 70 -16.48 -24.11 18.60
CA THR A 70 -16.54 -24.40 20.04
C THR A 70 -16.62 -25.90 20.32
N ALA A 71 -17.53 -26.60 19.63
CA ALA A 71 -17.74 -28.03 19.79
C ALA A 71 -16.51 -28.85 19.38
N LEU A 72 -15.77 -28.39 18.38
CA LEU A 72 -14.56 -29.01 17.87
C LEU A 72 -13.30 -28.51 18.59
N LYS A 73 -13.40 -27.55 19.53
CA LYS A 73 -12.27 -26.93 20.23
C LYS A 73 -11.21 -26.41 19.26
N LEU A 74 -11.64 -25.63 18.26
CA LEU A 74 -10.79 -25.01 17.25
C LEU A 74 -10.66 -23.51 17.52
N ASN A 75 -9.46 -22.96 17.35
CA ASN A 75 -9.20 -21.52 17.33
C ASN A 75 -8.69 -21.07 15.94
N LEU A 76 -8.43 -19.77 15.76
CA LEU A 76 -7.92 -19.22 14.50
C LEU A 76 -6.53 -19.77 14.09
N MET A 77 -5.68 -20.10 15.06
CA MET A 77 -4.36 -20.71 14.78
C MET A 77 -4.49 -22.14 14.26
N ASP A 78 -5.47 -22.89 14.75
CA ASP A 78 -5.81 -24.21 14.23
C ASP A 78 -6.38 -24.12 12.80
N VAL A 79 -7.15 -23.07 12.50
CA VAL A 79 -7.59 -22.73 11.14
C VAL A 79 -6.42 -22.50 10.20
N ASP A 80 -5.42 -21.74 10.64
CA ASP A 80 -4.23 -21.48 9.84
C ASP A 80 -3.42 -22.72 9.53
N ARG A 81 -3.12 -23.51 10.57
CA ARG A 81 -2.44 -24.78 10.36
C ARG A 81 -3.24 -25.71 9.47
N GLY A 82 -4.57 -25.67 9.56
CA GLY A 82 -5.46 -26.41 8.66
C GLY A 82 -5.39 -25.96 7.20
N PHE A 83 -5.22 -24.66 6.95
CA PHE A 83 -4.98 -24.13 5.60
C PHE A 83 -3.64 -24.60 5.03
N ASP A 84 -2.57 -24.47 5.81
CA ASP A 84 -1.21 -24.80 5.39
C ASP A 84 -1.02 -26.31 5.19
N GLN A 85 -1.60 -27.14 6.07
CA GLN A 85 -1.49 -28.60 6.01
C GLN A 85 -2.50 -29.23 5.05
N GLY A 86 -3.67 -28.63 4.91
CA GLY A 86 -4.78 -29.16 4.10
C GLY A 86 -4.66 -28.83 2.61
N ASN A 87 -3.80 -27.88 2.23
CA ASN A 87 -3.65 -27.42 0.85
C ASN A 87 -5.03 -27.17 0.20
N LEU A 88 -5.95 -26.50 0.89
CA LEU A 88 -7.34 -26.33 0.43
C LEU A 88 -7.44 -25.61 -0.91
N TRP A 89 -6.49 -24.72 -1.18
CA TRP A 89 -6.30 -24.12 -2.50
C TRP A 89 -5.98 -25.16 -3.59
N ALA A 90 -5.23 -26.22 -3.25
CA ALA A 90 -5.00 -27.37 -4.11
C ALA A 90 -6.16 -28.36 -4.14
N ILE A 91 -6.95 -28.52 -3.07
CA ILE A 91 -8.18 -29.33 -3.10
C ILE A 91 -9.22 -28.70 -4.06
N GLY A 92 -9.30 -27.37 -4.12
CA GLY A 92 -10.07 -26.67 -5.15
C GLY A 92 -9.56 -26.91 -6.58
N ARG A 93 -8.24 -27.01 -6.78
CA ARG A 93 -7.62 -27.28 -8.10
C ARG A 93 -7.63 -28.77 -8.50
N GLN A 94 -7.54 -29.71 -7.56
CA GLN A 94 -7.41 -31.15 -7.81
C GLN A 94 -8.75 -31.86 -7.99
N GLN A 95 -9.88 -31.24 -7.65
CA GLN A 95 -11.18 -31.91 -7.72
C GLN A 95 -11.77 -32.12 -9.13
N GLY A 96 -11.12 -31.68 -10.22
CA GLY A 96 -11.38 -32.19 -11.59
C GLY A 96 -12.83 -32.17 -12.10
N LYS A 97 -13.76 -31.52 -11.39
CA LYS A 97 -15.11 -31.15 -11.88
C LYS A 97 -15.07 -29.88 -12.72
N TYR A 98 -13.94 -29.19 -12.72
CA TYR A 98 -13.46 -28.46 -13.88
C TYR A 98 -12.58 -29.42 -14.67
N LYS A 99 -13.07 -29.91 -15.82
CA LYS A 99 -12.14 -30.21 -16.91
C LYS A 99 -11.27 -28.97 -17.04
N THR A 100 -9.96 -29.11 -17.30
CA THR A 100 -9.19 -28.01 -17.90
C THR A 100 -10.09 -27.41 -18.96
N PRO A 101 -10.64 -26.22 -18.73
CA PRO A 101 -11.40 -25.59 -19.75
C PRO A 101 -10.37 -25.16 -20.78
N ASP A 102 -10.84 -24.75 -21.94
CA ASP A 102 -10.07 -23.72 -22.63
C ASP A 102 -9.50 -22.73 -21.61
N PRO A 103 -8.30 -22.17 -21.83
CA PRO A 103 -7.83 -21.03 -21.05
C PRO A 103 -8.88 -19.90 -20.90
N ASP A 104 -9.95 -19.94 -21.70
CA ASP A 104 -11.09 -19.04 -21.71
C ASP A 104 -12.32 -19.45 -20.86
N VAL A 105 -12.34 -20.59 -20.12
CA VAL A 105 -13.57 -21.04 -19.39
C VAL A 105 -13.31 -21.67 -17.99
N VAL A 106 -12.33 -21.20 -17.21
CA VAL A 106 -12.28 -21.54 -15.76
C VAL A 106 -13.17 -20.56 -15.03
N ASP A 107 -14.41 -20.97 -14.75
CA ASP A 107 -15.28 -20.20 -13.87
C ASP A 107 -14.78 -20.38 -12.42
N SER A 108 -13.82 -19.53 -12.04
CA SER A 108 -13.30 -19.34 -10.67
C SER A 108 -14.38 -18.85 -9.68
N SER A 109 -15.64 -18.76 -10.11
CA SER A 109 -16.81 -18.24 -9.40
C SER A 109 -17.35 -19.10 -8.24
N LEU A 110 -16.89 -20.35 -8.05
CA LEU A 110 -17.49 -21.24 -7.03
C LEU A 110 -16.87 -21.15 -5.63
N PHE A 111 -15.63 -20.66 -5.47
CA PHE A 111 -15.00 -20.47 -4.16
C PHE A 111 -14.46 -19.05 -3.99
N ASP A 112 -15.22 -18.24 -3.25
CA ASP A 112 -14.79 -16.92 -2.81
C ASP A 112 -14.02 -17.04 -1.48
N GLY A 113 -12.70 -17.00 -1.58
CA GLY A 113 -11.80 -17.12 -0.43
C GLY A 113 -11.94 -15.97 0.57
N ILE A 114 -12.33 -14.78 0.12
CA ILE A 114 -12.57 -13.64 1.00
C ILE A 114 -13.83 -13.91 1.81
N VAL A 115 -14.96 -14.20 1.15
CA VAL A 115 -16.22 -14.52 1.84
C VAL A 115 -16.07 -15.70 2.80
N PHE A 116 -15.29 -16.72 2.42
CA PHE A 116 -14.96 -17.82 3.32
C PHE A 116 -14.27 -17.32 4.61
N LEU A 117 -13.22 -16.52 4.48
CA LEU A 117 -12.48 -15.98 5.63
C LEU A 117 -13.36 -15.05 6.48
N GLN A 118 -14.26 -14.29 5.86
CA GLN A 118 -15.25 -13.46 6.54
C GLN A 118 -16.14 -14.32 7.46
N GLN A 119 -16.65 -15.44 6.96
CA GLN A 119 -17.50 -16.34 7.74
C GLN A 119 -16.76 -16.94 8.93
N ILE A 120 -15.48 -17.32 8.75
CA ILE A 120 -14.64 -17.83 9.84
C ILE A 120 -14.39 -16.76 10.91
N ALA A 121 -14.04 -15.53 10.50
CA ALA A 121 -13.79 -14.43 11.42
C ALA A 121 -15.05 -14.05 12.20
N LEU A 122 -16.21 -13.94 11.54
CA LEU A 122 -17.51 -13.72 12.19
C LEU A 122 -17.83 -14.84 13.18
N ALA A 123 -17.65 -16.09 12.75
CA ALA A 123 -17.94 -17.25 13.57
C ALA A 123 -17.09 -17.32 14.83
N TYR A 124 -15.80 -16.99 14.72
CA TYR A 124 -14.90 -16.94 15.87
C TYR A 124 -15.29 -15.86 16.87
N ASN A 125 -15.60 -14.65 16.40
CA ASN A 125 -16.06 -13.55 17.26
C ASN A 125 -17.40 -13.89 17.95
N VAL A 126 -18.33 -14.55 17.26
CA VAL A 126 -19.61 -14.99 17.86
C VAL A 126 -19.43 -16.14 18.85
N ALA A 127 -18.47 -17.03 18.63
CA ALA A 127 -18.21 -18.20 19.48
C ALA A 127 -17.49 -17.84 20.79
N SER A 128 -16.74 -16.73 20.82
CA SER A 128 -15.92 -16.38 21.96
C SER A 128 -16.75 -15.91 23.15
N PRO A 129 -16.51 -16.44 24.37
CA PRO A 129 -17.12 -15.91 25.58
C PRO A 129 -16.50 -14.58 26.03
N ASP A 130 -15.32 -14.23 25.50
CA ASP A 130 -14.59 -12.99 25.76
C ASP A 130 -14.44 -12.22 24.44
N PRO A 131 -15.26 -11.16 24.22
CA PRO A 131 -15.22 -10.36 23.01
C PRO A 131 -13.88 -9.66 22.79
N ASP A 132 -13.23 -9.18 23.86
CA ASP A 132 -11.98 -8.42 23.75
C ASP A 132 -10.82 -9.35 23.36
N ALA A 133 -10.76 -10.54 23.96
CA ALA A 133 -9.78 -11.56 23.60
C ALA A 133 -9.97 -12.07 22.16
N ALA A 134 -11.23 -12.18 21.69
CA ALA A 134 -11.51 -12.59 20.32
C ALA A 134 -11.16 -11.52 19.30
N LEU A 135 -11.42 -10.25 19.63
CA LEU A 135 -11.04 -9.11 18.81
C LEU A 135 -9.51 -9.06 18.67
N ALA A 136 -8.78 -9.18 19.78
CA ALA A 136 -7.32 -9.22 19.77
C ALA A 136 -6.77 -10.40 18.96
N ALA A 137 -7.30 -11.61 19.16
CA ALA A 137 -6.88 -12.80 18.41
C ALA A 137 -7.23 -12.69 16.92
N THR A 138 -8.38 -12.11 16.58
CA THR A 138 -8.73 -11.79 15.20
C THR A 138 -7.70 -10.82 14.66
N LYS A 139 -7.43 -9.70 15.32
CA LYS A 139 -6.43 -8.70 14.92
C LYS A 139 -5.06 -9.32 14.61
N THR A 140 -4.53 -10.16 15.50
CA THR A 140 -3.26 -10.89 15.28
C THR A 140 -3.30 -11.82 14.05
N TRP A 141 -4.46 -12.40 13.77
CA TRP A 141 -4.67 -13.28 12.62
C TRP A 141 -4.72 -12.52 11.27
N LEU A 142 -5.09 -11.24 11.30
CA LEU A 142 -5.23 -10.37 10.12
C LEU A 142 -3.92 -9.85 9.57
N CYS A 143 -2.92 -9.63 10.42
CA CYS A 143 -1.59 -9.13 10.03
C CYS A 143 -0.76 -10.14 9.23
N ARG A 144 -1.35 -11.24 8.78
CA ARG A 144 -0.65 -12.33 8.08
C ARG A 144 -0.70 -12.21 6.58
N THR A 145 -1.81 -11.72 6.02
CA THR A 145 -1.96 -11.50 4.57
C THR A 145 -3.01 -10.43 4.28
N SER A 146 -2.81 -9.71 3.17
CA SER A 146 -3.78 -8.77 2.59
C SER A 146 -5.20 -9.33 2.38
N THR A 147 -5.35 -10.58 1.92
CA THR A 147 -6.68 -11.21 1.74
C THR A 147 -7.45 -11.37 3.06
N ARG A 148 -6.74 -11.67 4.16
CA ARG A 148 -7.37 -11.80 5.49
C ARG A 148 -7.75 -10.45 6.04
N MET A 149 -6.89 -9.45 5.86
CA MET A 149 -7.18 -8.07 6.26
C MET A 149 -8.47 -7.57 5.58
N LEU A 150 -8.62 -7.80 4.28
CA LEU A 150 -9.86 -7.49 3.55
C LEU A 150 -11.08 -8.22 4.13
N ALA A 151 -10.94 -9.51 4.45
CA ALA A 151 -12.01 -10.32 5.02
C ALA A 151 -12.43 -9.90 6.45
N ALA A 152 -11.55 -9.27 7.23
CA ALA A 152 -11.96 -8.76 8.53
C ALA A 152 -12.44 -7.32 8.51
N MET A 153 -11.90 -6.49 7.62
CA MET A 153 -12.45 -5.17 7.39
C MET A 153 -13.95 -5.26 7.06
N SER A 154 -14.35 -6.30 6.32
CA SER A 154 -15.76 -6.50 5.99
C SER A 154 -16.68 -6.80 7.17
N LEU A 155 -16.12 -7.07 8.36
CA LEU A 155 -16.88 -7.17 9.60
C LEU A 155 -17.43 -5.80 10.04
N GLY A 156 -16.91 -4.72 9.47
CA GLY A 156 -17.32 -3.34 9.80
C GLY A 156 -16.90 -2.91 11.20
N ILE A 157 -15.93 -3.60 11.82
CA ILE A 157 -15.38 -3.29 13.14
C ILE A 157 -14.15 -2.38 12.93
N PRO A 158 -14.18 -1.10 13.37
CA PRO A 158 -13.09 -0.16 13.12
C PRO A 158 -11.71 -0.61 13.63
N GLU A 159 -11.68 -1.36 14.73
CA GLU A 159 -10.46 -1.90 15.34
C GLU A 159 -9.81 -3.03 14.52
N LEU A 160 -10.58 -3.66 13.62
CA LEU A 160 -10.14 -4.69 12.68
C LEU A 160 -9.92 -4.10 11.28
N SER A 161 -9.33 -2.91 11.23
CA SER A 161 -9.06 -2.17 10.01
C SER A 161 -7.56 -2.04 9.76
N ALA A 162 -7.17 -1.92 8.49
CA ALA A 162 -5.78 -1.68 8.14
C ALA A 162 -5.29 -0.36 8.72
N LYS A 163 -6.15 0.67 8.73
CA LYS A 163 -5.86 1.95 9.39
C LYS A 163 -5.54 1.77 10.88
N ALA A 164 -6.40 1.08 11.62
CA ALA A 164 -6.20 0.87 13.06
C ALA A 164 -4.95 0.02 13.36
N LEU A 165 -4.56 -0.85 12.43
CA LEU A 165 -3.30 -1.58 12.53
C LEU A 165 -2.08 -0.66 12.32
N MET A 166 -2.09 0.16 11.26
CA MET A 166 -1.02 1.13 11.01
C MET A 166 -0.88 2.13 12.16
N ASP A 167 -1.99 2.58 12.75
CA ASP A 167 -1.99 3.48 13.91
C ASP A 167 -1.40 2.80 15.16
N GLU A 168 -1.77 1.54 15.45
CA GLU A 168 -1.20 0.79 16.59
C GLU A 168 0.29 0.52 16.40
N GLN A 169 0.70 0.13 15.18
CA GLN A 169 2.11 -0.03 14.85
C GLN A 169 2.86 1.30 15.08
N ALA A 170 2.23 2.44 14.76
CA ALA A 170 2.82 3.75 15.04
C ALA A 170 3.09 4.00 16.50
N GLU A 171 2.15 3.63 17.36
CA GLU A 171 2.32 3.74 18.81
C GLU A 171 3.41 2.79 19.33
N GLN A 172 3.52 1.59 18.76
CA GLN A 172 4.52 0.60 19.16
C GLN A 172 5.95 1.00 18.77
N VAL A 173 6.18 1.51 17.55
CA VAL A 173 7.49 2.05 17.14
C VAL A 173 7.85 3.28 17.96
N ALA A 174 6.87 4.17 18.22
CA ALA A 174 7.11 5.33 19.07
C ALA A 174 7.53 4.94 20.50
N ALA A 175 7.04 3.79 20.99
CA ALA A 175 7.43 3.20 22.27
C ALA A 175 8.77 2.46 22.24
N GLY A 176 9.41 2.35 21.07
CA GLY A 176 10.69 1.67 20.89
C GLY A 176 10.61 0.16 20.89
N LEU A 177 9.46 -0.39 20.48
CA LEU A 177 9.31 -1.82 20.26
C LEU A 177 9.85 -2.18 18.87
N ASP A 178 10.71 -3.21 18.84
CA ASP A 178 11.22 -3.79 17.61
C ASP A 178 10.06 -4.50 16.90
N LEU A 179 9.77 -4.09 15.67
CA LEU A 179 8.68 -4.65 14.87
C LEU A 179 9.27 -5.28 13.62
N GLU A 180 9.35 -6.61 13.60
CA GLU A 180 9.49 -7.42 12.37
C GLU A 180 8.31 -7.21 11.37
N LEU A 181 7.38 -6.27 11.65
CA LEU A 181 6.01 -6.19 11.12
C LEU A 181 5.68 -4.90 10.34
N ILE A 182 6.59 -3.91 10.27
CA ILE A 182 6.31 -2.60 9.64
C ILE A 182 6.21 -2.72 8.12
N ASP A 183 7.06 -3.55 7.51
CA ASP A 183 7.01 -3.81 6.06
C ASP A 183 5.73 -4.52 5.63
N THR A 184 5.15 -5.34 6.51
CA THR A 184 3.99 -6.18 6.16
C THR A 184 2.73 -5.35 5.97
N ALA A 185 2.45 -4.34 6.81
CA ALA A 185 1.16 -3.66 6.79
C ALA A 185 0.96 -2.68 5.60
N ALA A 186 1.97 -1.90 5.22
CA ALA A 186 1.84 -0.96 4.09
C ALA A 186 1.83 -1.68 2.73
N ILE A 187 2.63 -2.74 2.59
CA ILE A 187 2.60 -3.62 1.41
C ILE A 187 1.24 -4.34 1.34
N ASP A 188 0.75 -4.85 2.48
CA ASP A 188 -0.55 -5.51 2.55
C ASP A 188 -1.72 -4.57 2.20
N VAL A 189 -1.67 -3.28 2.56
CA VAL A 189 -2.74 -2.31 2.20
C VAL A 189 -2.86 -2.16 0.68
N ALA A 190 -1.75 -2.07 -0.05
CA ALA A 190 -1.78 -2.02 -1.50
C ALA A 190 -2.41 -3.31 -2.07
N GLU A 191 -1.99 -4.47 -1.56
CA GLU A 191 -2.58 -5.75 -1.97
C GLU A 191 -4.05 -5.93 -1.56
N VAL A 192 -4.53 -5.29 -0.49
CA VAL A 192 -5.96 -5.26 -0.14
C VAL A 192 -6.76 -4.62 -1.27
N CYS A 193 -6.23 -3.58 -1.91
CA CYS A 193 -6.82 -3.02 -3.12
C CYS A 193 -6.89 -4.10 -4.20
N LEU A 194 -5.77 -4.76 -4.54
CA LEU A 194 -5.71 -5.80 -5.58
C LEU A 194 -6.75 -6.91 -5.39
N ASN A 195 -6.90 -7.38 -4.15
CA ASN A 195 -7.82 -8.47 -3.81
C ASN A 195 -9.31 -8.07 -3.84
N THR A 196 -9.62 -6.78 -3.94
CA THR A 196 -11.00 -6.28 -4.01
C THR A 196 -11.53 -6.35 -5.44
N THR A 197 -11.99 -7.53 -5.85
CA THR A 197 -12.48 -7.79 -7.23
C THR A 197 -14.01 -7.75 -7.37
N HIS A 198 -14.76 -7.73 -6.26
CA HIS A 198 -16.22 -7.73 -6.30
C HIS A 198 -16.84 -6.87 -5.18
N PRO A 199 -18.01 -6.22 -5.38
CA PRO A 199 -18.65 -5.38 -4.37
C PRO A 199 -18.98 -6.09 -3.04
N VAL A 200 -19.08 -7.43 -3.06
CA VAL A 200 -19.31 -8.24 -1.86
C VAL A 200 -18.09 -8.27 -0.92
N HIS A 201 -16.89 -7.99 -1.43
CA HIS A 201 -15.66 -7.92 -0.63
C HIS A 201 -15.58 -6.62 0.17
N LEU A 202 -16.32 -5.58 -0.24
CA LEU A 202 -16.29 -4.29 0.42
C LEU A 202 -16.92 -4.36 1.82
N PRO A 203 -16.34 -3.67 2.82
CA PRO A 203 -16.96 -3.50 4.11
C PRO A 203 -18.30 -2.79 3.99
N ASN A 204 -19.32 -3.40 4.60
CA ASN A 204 -20.72 -2.97 4.49
C ASN A 204 -21.20 -2.75 3.05
N ARG A 205 -20.54 -3.35 2.04
CA ARG A 205 -20.77 -3.07 0.62
C ARG A 205 -20.62 -1.58 0.25
N SER A 206 -19.76 -0.86 0.97
CA SER A 206 -19.58 0.59 0.89
C SER A 206 -18.14 0.91 0.48
N LEU A 207 -17.99 1.68 -0.60
CA LEU A 207 -16.69 2.23 -1.01
C LEU A 207 -16.15 3.23 0.00
N THR A 208 -17.04 4.00 0.64
CA THR A 208 -16.64 4.96 1.68
C THR A 208 -16.04 4.24 2.88
N ASP A 209 -16.72 3.21 3.38
CA ASP A 209 -16.23 2.40 4.51
C ASP A 209 -14.93 1.70 4.12
N PHE A 210 -14.78 1.28 2.86
CA PHE A 210 -13.54 0.69 2.37
C PHE A 210 -12.36 1.66 2.47
N PHE A 211 -12.50 2.89 1.94
CA PHE A 211 -11.43 3.88 1.98
C PHE A 211 -11.13 4.34 3.41
N GLU A 212 -12.14 4.39 4.28
CA GLU A 212 -11.96 4.72 5.70
C GLU A 212 -11.18 3.63 6.44
N LEU A 213 -11.60 2.37 6.31
CA LEU A 213 -11.00 1.23 7.02
C LEU A 213 -9.63 0.82 6.43
N THR A 214 -9.38 1.02 5.14
CA THR A 214 -8.04 0.85 4.58
C THR A 214 -7.07 1.93 5.04
N GLY A 215 -7.59 3.10 5.45
CA GLY A 215 -6.76 4.26 5.73
C GLY A 215 -6.16 4.88 4.47
N ALA A 216 -6.84 4.75 3.31
CA ALA A 216 -6.35 5.22 2.02
C ALA A 216 -6.00 6.72 2.01
N PHE A 217 -6.72 7.52 2.81
CA PHE A 217 -6.48 8.96 2.99
C PHE A 217 -5.74 9.31 4.29
N SER A 218 -5.13 8.33 4.97
CA SER A 218 -4.29 8.57 6.14
C SER A 218 -2.91 9.12 5.73
N ASP A 219 -2.24 9.81 6.64
CA ASP A 219 -0.87 10.29 6.44
C ASP A 219 0.11 9.15 6.15
N HIS A 220 -0.15 7.93 6.65
CA HIS A 220 0.68 6.76 6.37
C HIS A 220 0.71 6.45 4.87
N VAL A 221 -0.46 6.45 4.22
CA VAL A 221 -0.60 6.16 2.78
C VAL A 221 -0.30 7.41 1.94
N LEU A 222 -0.94 8.55 2.23
CA LEU A 222 -0.82 9.76 1.42
C LEU A 222 0.55 10.42 1.48
N ARG A 223 1.35 10.17 2.53
CA ARG A 223 2.70 10.75 2.62
C ARG A 223 3.78 9.69 2.52
N LYS A 224 3.41 8.41 2.44
CA LYS A 224 4.32 7.25 2.40
C LYS A 224 5.33 7.27 3.56
N ARG A 225 4.85 7.57 4.77
CA ARG A 225 5.71 7.73 5.98
C ARG A 225 6.48 6.47 6.35
N MET A 226 6.03 5.31 5.87
CA MET A 226 6.66 4.02 6.14
C MET A 226 7.54 3.55 4.97
N GLY A 227 7.84 4.41 4.00
CA GLY A 227 8.72 4.10 2.86
C GLY A 227 8.10 3.23 1.76
N SER A 228 6.95 2.60 2.03
CA SER A 228 6.16 1.84 1.06
C SER A 228 4.72 2.37 1.04
N GLY A 229 4.13 2.42 -0.16
CA GLY A 229 2.77 2.92 -0.35
C GLY A 229 2.43 2.99 -1.82
N PHE A 230 1.93 1.89 -2.36
CA PHE A 230 1.53 1.76 -3.77
C PHE A 230 0.00 1.75 -3.95
N PHE A 231 -0.76 2.01 -2.88
CA PHE A 231 -2.21 1.80 -2.88
C PHE A 231 -2.91 2.57 -4.00
N TRP A 232 -2.58 3.86 -4.14
CA TRP A 232 -3.21 4.73 -5.13
C TRP A 232 -2.67 4.47 -6.52
N GLU A 233 -1.37 4.24 -6.65
CA GLU A 233 -0.74 3.87 -7.91
C GLU A 233 -1.31 2.57 -8.46
N GLN A 234 -1.46 1.53 -7.65
CA GLN A 234 -2.08 0.26 -8.06
C GLN A 234 -3.55 0.43 -8.41
N LEU A 235 -4.30 1.19 -7.62
CA LEU A 235 -5.71 1.45 -7.90
C LEU A 235 -5.90 2.11 -9.28
N ILE A 236 -5.11 3.15 -9.57
CA ILE A 236 -5.18 3.91 -10.82
C ILE A 236 -4.63 3.10 -11.99
N ALA A 237 -3.55 2.35 -11.79
CA ALA A 237 -2.99 1.52 -12.84
C ALA A 237 -3.95 0.41 -13.27
N GLN A 238 -4.72 -0.16 -12.35
CA GLN A 238 -5.66 -1.25 -12.65
C GLN A 238 -7.05 -0.78 -13.06
N SER A 239 -7.41 0.48 -12.84
CA SER A 239 -8.72 1.03 -13.23
C SER A 239 -8.90 1.12 -14.75
N THR A 240 -7.85 0.88 -15.55
CA THR A 240 -7.93 0.75 -17.00
C THR A 240 -8.59 -0.55 -17.44
N ASP A 241 -8.40 -1.63 -16.67
CA ASP A 241 -8.75 -3.00 -17.09
C ASP A 241 -9.67 -3.74 -16.09
N ASP A 242 -9.93 -3.20 -14.90
CA ASP A 242 -10.78 -3.80 -13.86
C ASP A 242 -11.95 -2.88 -13.48
N GLU A 243 -13.19 -3.36 -13.71
CA GLU A 243 -14.43 -2.60 -13.45
C GLU A 243 -14.58 -2.16 -11.98
N MET A 244 -14.13 -2.99 -11.02
CA MET A 244 -14.23 -2.68 -9.60
C MET A 244 -13.23 -1.57 -9.24
N LYS A 245 -12.03 -1.59 -9.82
CA LYS A 245 -11.02 -0.54 -9.67
C LYS A 245 -11.46 0.76 -10.33
N THR A 246 -12.07 0.69 -11.51
CA THR A 246 -12.70 1.85 -12.16
C THR A 246 -13.77 2.47 -11.25
N LEU A 247 -14.68 1.65 -10.70
CA LEU A 247 -15.72 2.11 -9.78
C LEU A 247 -15.15 2.79 -8.52
N MET A 248 -14.09 2.21 -7.95
CA MET A 248 -13.38 2.76 -6.79
C MET A 248 -12.76 4.12 -7.10
N LEU A 249 -12.06 4.27 -8.23
CA LEU A 249 -11.46 5.53 -8.65
C LEU A 249 -12.53 6.58 -8.97
N ASP A 250 -13.58 6.21 -9.70
CA ASP A 250 -14.71 7.08 -10.02
C ASP A 250 -15.38 7.60 -8.75
N HIS A 251 -15.55 6.77 -7.72
CA HIS A 251 -16.08 7.21 -6.42
C HIS A 251 -15.19 8.27 -5.76
N VAL A 252 -13.88 8.14 -5.86
CA VAL A 252 -12.96 9.15 -5.33
C VAL A 252 -13.06 10.46 -6.12
N LEU A 253 -13.01 10.39 -7.44
CA LEU A 253 -12.98 11.57 -8.30
C LEU A 253 -14.35 12.28 -8.42
N SER A 254 -15.46 11.58 -8.21
CA SER A 254 -16.80 12.16 -8.27
C SER A 254 -17.36 12.53 -6.89
N VAL A 255 -17.19 11.67 -5.89
CA VAL A 255 -17.77 11.87 -4.55
C VAL A 255 -16.76 12.52 -3.63
N HIS A 256 -15.58 11.94 -3.42
CA HIS A 256 -14.62 12.47 -2.45
C HIS A 256 -14.07 13.84 -2.88
N LEU A 257 -13.85 14.06 -4.17
CA LEU A 257 -13.41 15.35 -4.68
C LEU A 257 -14.39 16.49 -4.34
N GLY A 258 -15.71 16.21 -4.33
CA GLY A 258 -16.73 17.18 -3.97
C GLY A 258 -16.78 17.52 -2.48
N HIS A 259 -16.33 16.60 -1.61
CA HIS A 259 -16.38 16.76 -0.15
C HIS A 259 -15.03 17.22 0.43
N SER A 260 -13.93 16.64 -0.03
CA SER A 260 -12.57 16.81 0.50
C SER A 260 -11.53 16.99 -0.63
N PRO A 261 -11.60 18.08 -1.42
CA PRO A 261 -10.70 18.28 -2.55
C PRO A 261 -9.21 18.36 -2.15
N ALA A 262 -8.90 18.82 -0.94
CA ALA A 262 -7.53 18.87 -0.44
C ALA A 262 -6.91 17.47 -0.24
N GLN A 263 -7.70 16.50 0.24
CA GLN A 263 -7.23 15.11 0.42
C GLN A 263 -7.01 14.43 -0.94
N VAL A 264 -7.90 14.67 -1.91
CA VAL A 264 -7.73 14.16 -3.28
C VAL A 264 -6.52 14.80 -3.96
N LYS A 265 -6.27 16.10 -3.75
CA LYS A 265 -5.06 16.76 -4.24
C LYS A 265 -3.79 16.17 -3.59
N GLN A 266 -3.81 15.92 -2.29
CA GLN A 266 -2.69 15.28 -1.58
C GLN A 266 -2.44 13.86 -2.08
N MET A 267 -3.49 13.08 -2.34
CA MET A 267 -3.41 11.76 -2.98
C MET A 267 -2.70 11.82 -4.33
N LEU A 268 -3.09 12.76 -5.21
CA LEU A 268 -2.44 12.89 -6.50
C LEU A 268 -0.97 13.30 -6.37
N LEU A 269 -0.65 14.26 -5.50
CA LEU A 269 0.72 14.70 -5.26
C LEU A 269 1.62 13.59 -4.67
N ALA A 270 1.03 12.58 -4.03
CA ALA A 270 1.75 11.45 -3.46
C ALA A 270 2.15 10.38 -4.48
N LEU A 271 1.63 10.44 -5.71
CA LEU A 271 1.88 9.40 -6.72
C LEU A 271 3.34 9.42 -7.18
N GLU A 272 4.00 8.27 -7.16
CA GLU A 272 5.40 8.12 -7.59
C GLU A 272 5.58 6.88 -8.47
N CYS A 273 5.77 7.06 -9.77
CA CYS A 273 5.85 5.91 -10.70
C CYS A 273 7.21 5.20 -10.70
N SER A 274 8.26 5.79 -10.14
CA SER A 274 9.55 5.08 -9.96
C SER A 274 9.45 3.89 -9.00
N THR A 275 8.39 3.85 -8.18
CA THR A 275 8.07 2.71 -7.31
C THR A 275 7.26 1.64 -8.07
N LEU A 276 6.69 1.99 -9.23
CA LEU A 276 5.95 1.09 -10.12
C LEU A 276 6.88 0.37 -11.11
N ASP A 277 8.09 0.87 -11.36
CA ASP A 277 9.09 0.17 -12.18
C ASP A 277 9.53 -1.18 -11.55
N ASP A 278 9.35 -1.33 -10.23
CA ASP A 278 9.55 -2.58 -9.49
C ASP A 278 8.33 -3.54 -9.58
N LEU A 279 7.19 -3.07 -10.08
CA LEU A 279 5.97 -3.85 -10.28
C LEU A 279 5.79 -4.18 -11.76
N ASP A 280 5.90 -5.46 -12.12
CA ASP A 280 5.74 -5.94 -13.50
C ASP A 280 4.46 -5.38 -14.15
N GLY A 281 4.62 -4.50 -15.16
CA GLY A 281 3.56 -4.12 -16.09
C GLY A 281 2.83 -2.79 -15.84
N ILE A 282 3.21 -1.98 -14.85
CA ILE A 282 2.58 -0.66 -14.63
C ILE A 282 3.46 0.46 -15.20
N ASN A 283 3.01 1.11 -16.28
CA ASN A 283 3.72 2.24 -16.89
C ASN A 283 3.19 3.58 -16.34
N GLY A 284 4.08 4.39 -15.76
CA GLY A 284 3.71 5.72 -15.22
C GLY A 284 3.08 6.67 -16.23
N LEU A 285 3.40 6.51 -17.52
CA LEU A 285 2.77 7.26 -18.60
C LEU A 285 1.28 6.90 -18.76
N GLN A 286 0.92 5.62 -18.66
CA GLN A 286 -0.47 5.17 -18.71
C GLN A 286 -1.27 5.66 -17.51
N VAL A 287 -0.65 5.70 -16.32
CA VAL A 287 -1.25 6.29 -15.11
C VAL A 287 -1.54 7.77 -15.33
N TYR A 288 -0.57 8.54 -15.85
CA TYR A 288 -0.77 9.96 -16.16
C TYR A 288 -1.90 10.17 -17.18
N GLU A 289 -1.97 9.37 -18.24
CA GLU A 289 -3.02 9.42 -19.26
C GLU A 289 -4.41 9.23 -18.69
N HIS A 290 -4.55 8.18 -17.87
CA HIS A 290 -5.82 7.85 -17.25
C HIS A 290 -6.28 9.02 -16.36
N LEU A 291 -5.37 9.57 -15.56
CA LEU A 291 -5.64 10.74 -14.73
C LEU A 291 -5.96 11.98 -15.55
N PHE A 292 -5.26 12.22 -16.66
CA PHE A 292 -5.51 13.36 -17.53
C PHE A 292 -6.95 13.34 -18.07
N CYS A 293 -7.37 12.19 -18.60
CA CYS A 293 -8.72 12.00 -19.12
C CYS A 293 -9.80 12.28 -18.07
N GLN A 294 -9.57 11.84 -16.83
CA GLN A 294 -10.51 11.96 -15.72
C GLN A 294 -10.53 13.38 -15.10
N LEU A 295 -9.37 14.03 -15.00
CA LEU A 295 -9.21 15.26 -14.23
C LEU A 295 -9.28 16.54 -15.06
N GLN A 296 -9.14 16.47 -16.40
CA GLN A 296 -9.07 17.64 -17.29
C GLN A 296 -10.25 18.63 -17.14
N HIS A 297 -11.43 18.14 -16.72
CA HIS A 297 -12.65 18.95 -16.54
C HIS A 297 -12.97 19.25 -15.08
N THR A 298 -12.06 18.94 -14.16
CA THR A 298 -12.23 19.13 -12.72
C THR A 298 -11.48 20.35 -12.20
N THR A 299 -11.71 20.68 -10.93
CA THR A 299 -10.95 21.73 -10.22
C THR A 299 -9.47 21.39 -10.04
N LEU A 300 -9.07 20.13 -10.25
CA LEU A 300 -7.68 19.66 -10.13
C LEU A 300 -6.94 19.63 -11.48
N SER A 301 -7.59 20.01 -12.58
CA SER A 301 -6.97 20.13 -13.92
C SER A 301 -5.63 20.91 -13.93
N PRO A 302 -5.45 22.00 -13.15
CA PRO A 302 -4.16 22.70 -13.08
C PRO A 302 -2.97 21.82 -12.64
N LEU A 303 -3.20 20.81 -11.80
CA LEU A 303 -2.16 19.91 -11.31
C LEU A 303 -1.51 19.10 -12.45
N LEU A 304 -2.31 18.73 -13.46
CA LEU A 304 -1.83 17.98 -14.63
C LEU A 304 -0.78 18.74 -15.43
N SER A 305 -0.72 20.07 -15.29
CA SER A 305 0.25 20.93 -15.98
C SER A 305 1.48 21.28 -15.14
N GLU A 306 1.54 20.82 -13.89
CA GLU A 306 2.68 21.10 -13.00
C GLU A 306 3.88 20.22 -13.35
N GLU A 307 5.04 20.84 -13.59
CA GLU A 307 6.23 20.08 -13.97
C GLU A 307 6.66 19.08 -12.88
N ALA A 308 6.52 19.45 -11.59
CA ALA A 308 6.86 18.55 -10.49
C ALA A 308 6.00 17.26 -10.50
N PHE A 309 4.69 17.41 -10.69
CA PHE A 309 3.76 16.28 -10.76
C PHE A 309 4.06 15.35 -11.94
N VAL A 310 4.30 15.93 -13.12
CA VAL A 310 4.64 15.13 -14.32
C VAL A 310 5.96 14.39 -14.15
N ILE A 311 7.00 15.04 -13.60
CA ILE A 311 8.31 14.39 -13.38
C ILE A 311 8.19 13.20 -12.41
N GLU A 312 7.39 13.32 -11.35
CA GLU A 312 7.24 12.22 -10.39
C GLU A 312 6.61 10.96 -10.99
N LEU A 313 5.74 11.16 -11.98
CA LEU A 313 5.04 10.09 -12.69
C LEU A 313 5.86 9.50 -13.85
N LEU A 314 7.01 10.07 -14.18
CA LEU A 314 7.90 9.53 -15.20
C LEU A 314 8.98 8.65 -14.57
N SER A 315 9.35 7.56 -15.25
CA SER A 315 10.49 6.76 -14.82
C SER A 315 11.80 7.51 -15.03
N THR A 316 12.82 7.16 -14.25
CA THR A 316 14.17 7.73 -14.40
C THR A 316 14.70 7.50 -15.82
N ASP A 317 14.46 6.31 -16.38
CA ASP A 317 14.82 5.96 -17.76
C ASP A 317 14.14 6.86 -18.78
N MET A 318 12.88 7.26 -18.57
CA MET A 318 12.19 8.19 -19.46
C MET A 318 12.77 9.61 -19.36
N ILE A 319 13.22 10.03 -18.17
CA ILE A 319 13.88 11.32 -17.97
C ILE A 319 15.25 11.31 -18.68
N GLU A 320 16.04 10.25 -18.53
CA GLU A 320 17.34 10.07 -19.18
C GLU A 320 17.21 9.93 -20.70
N ALA A 321 16.24 9.13 -21.16
CA ALA A 321 15.94 8.96 -22.57
C ALA A 321 15.47 10.28 -23.19
N GLY A 322 14.64 11.07 -22.49
CA GLY A 322 14.21 12.41 -22.92
C GLY A 322 15.37 13.32 -23.34
N GLN A 323 16.53 13.18 -22.69
CA GLN A 323 17.74 13.95 -23.01
C GLN A 323 18.43 13.49 -24.29
N SER A 324 18.51 12.17 -24.52
CA SER A 324 19.02 11.61 -25.80
C SER A 324 18.04 11.79 -26.96
N LEU A 325 16.74 11.93 -26.66
CA LEU A 325 15.65 11.93 -27.63
C LEU A 325 15.35 13.32 -28.23
N LEU A 326 15.49 14.41 -27.46
CA LEU A 326 15.43 15.78 -27.98
C LEU A 326 16.60 16.14 -28.90
N ALA A 327 17.75 15.46 -28.76
CA ALA A 327 18.87 15.61 -29.68
C ALA A 327 18.58 15.03 -31.08
N ASN A 328 17.59 14.14 -31.21
CA ASN A 328 17.35 13.35 -32.43
C ASN A 328 15.97 13.54 -33.08
N ASN A 329 15.09 14.44 -32.60
CA ASN A 329 13.78 14.77 -33.21
C ASN A 329 12.85 13.56 -33.51
N HIS A 330 13.11 12.39 -32.93
CA HIS A 330 12.38 11.16 -33.20
C HIS A 330 11.74 10.63 -31.91
N MET A 331 10.74 11.34 -31.43
CA MET A 331 9.69 10.70 -30.65
C MET A 331 8.40 10.77 -31.44
N THR A 332 8.07 9.65 -32.06
CA THR A 332 6.73 9.13 -31.86
C THR A 332 6.72 8.50 -30.46
N PHE A 333 6.50 9.31 -29.41
CA PHE A 333 5.68 8.82 -28.30
C PHE A 333 4.46 8.23 -28.98
N ALA A 334 4.20 6.94 -28.83
CA ALA A 334 3.38 6.13 -29.73
C ALA A 334 2.01 6.75 -30.11
N THR A 335 1.94 7.74 -30.99
CA THR A 335 0.74 8.40 -31.53
C THR A 335 -0.34 8.88 -30.54
N SER A 336 -0.24 8.65 -29.23
CA SER A 336 -1.34 8.83 -28.28
C SER A 336 -1.24 10.05 -27.37
N LEU A 337 -0.11 10.78 -27.28
CA LEU A 337 0.12 11.69 -26.12
C LEU A 337 0.69 13.09 -26.40
N PRO A 338 -0.10 13.97 -27.07
CA PRO A 338 0.30 15.35 -27.29
C PRO A 338 0.60 16.15 -26.01
N GLU A 339 -0.11 15.92 -24.90
CA GLU A 339 -0.07 16.77 -23.71
C GLU A 339 1.12 16.49 -22.79
N ALA A 340 1.37 15.21 -22.48
CA ALA A 340 2.57 14.81 -21.73
C ALA A 340 3.84 15.19 -22.50
N GLU A 341 3.84 14.98 -23.83
CA GLU A 341 4.93 15.39 -24.71
C GLU A 341 5.11 16.91 -24.70
N ALA A 342 4.03 17.70 -24.74
CA ALA A 342 4.12 19.15 -24.70
C ALA A 342 4.73 19.66 -23.38
N ILE A 343 4.36 19.06 -22.23
CA ILE A 343 4.93 19.43 -20.93
C ILE A 343 6.40 19.04 -20.86
N LEU A 344 6.75 17.82 -21.28
CA LEU A 344 8.14 17.36 -21.34
C LEU A 344 8.97 18.26 -22.25
N ARG A 345 8.47 18.58 -23.44
CA ARG A 345 9.13 19.49 -24.38
C ARG A 345 9.36 20.86 -23.74
N LYS A 346 8.33 21.44 -23.11
CA LYS A 346 8.44 22.72 -22.39
C LYS A 346 9.49 22.67 -21.27
N MET A 347 9.58 21.56 -20.53
CA MET A 347 10.58 21.39 -19.48
C MET A 347 12.01 21.47 -20.02
N PHE A 348 12.25 20.93 -21.21
CA PHE A 348 13.57 20.90 -21.83
C PHE A 348 13.84 22.07 -22.80
N GLU A 349 12.81 22.84 -23.18
CA GLU A 349 12.96 24.10 -23.95
C GLU A 349 13.54 25.23 -23.09
N ASP A 350 13.14 25.30 -21.81
CA ASP A 350 13.77 26.17 -20.80
C ASP A 350 14.25 25.35 -19.59
N PRO A 351 15.33 24.56 -19.76
CA PRO A 351 15.85 23.72 -18.70
C PRO A 351 16.51 24.57 -17.61
N GLY A 352 16.95 25.80 -17.92
CA GLY A 352 17.71 26.66 -17.01
C GLY A 352 16.91 27.18 -15.82
N THR A 353 15.58 27.19 -15.85
CA THR A 353 14.75 27.63 -14.71
C THR A 353 13.92 26.51 -14.09
N LEU A 354 14.09 25.26 -14.54
CA LEU A 354 13.27 24.11 -14.12
C LEU A 354 13.27 23.92 -12.60
N TYR A 355 14.43 24.03 -11.95
CA TYR A 355 14.55 23.85 -10.50
C TYR A 355 13.71 24.87 -9.73
N GLN A 356 13.74 26.14 -10.15
CA GLN A 356 12.93 27.18 -9.53
C GLN A 356 11.43 26.91 -9.73
N ARG A 357 11.01 26.46 -10.92
CA ARG A 357 9.59 26.14 -11.20
C ARG A 357 9.09 24.99 -10.32
N ILE A 358 9.88 23.92 -10.19
CA ILE A 358 9.57 22.79 -9.29
C ILE A 358 9.42 23.27 -7.84
N MET A 359 10.38 24.05 -7.35
CA MET A 359 10.33 24.57 -5.97
C MET A 359 9.08 25.40 -5.70
N LEU A 360 8.71 26.27 -6.65
CA LEU A 360 7.51 27.09 -6.54
C LEU A 360 6.22 26.27 -6.59
N SER A 361 6.16 25.23 -7.44
CA SER A 361 5.02 24.30 -7.51
C SER A 361 4.85 23.55 -6.18
N GLN A 362 5.90 22.93 -5.64
CA GLN A 362 5.84 22.18 -4.39
C GLN A 362 5.55 23.06 -3.16
N MET A 363 5.85 24.36 -3.20
CA MET A 363 5.50 25.32 -2.14
C MET A 363 4.16 26.02 -2.36
N HIS A 364 3.47 25.80 -3.48
CA HIS A 364 2.32 26.60 -3.89
C HIS A 364 1.18 26.54 -2.85
N ASP A 365 1.02 25.38 -2.20
CA ASP A 365 -0.04 25.13 -1.23
C ASP A 365 0.53 24.61 0.09
N SER A 366 0.83 25.54 1.01
CA SER A 366 1.39 25.21 2.33
C SER A 366 0.45 24.42 3.24
N SER A 367 -0.83 24.27 2.88
CA SER A 367 -1.78 23.45 3.63
C SER A 367 -1.61 21.96 3.39
N ILE A 368 -0.94 21.60 2.30
CA ILE A 368 -0.67 20.21 1.91
C ILE A 368 0.69 19.81 2.48
N ALA A 369 0.69 18.74 3.26
CA ALA A 369 1.93 18.19 3.79
C ALA A 369 2.70 17.49 2.66
N ALA A 370 4.01 17.72 2.57
CA ALA A 370 4.81 17.13 1.50
C ALA A 370 4.85 15.59 1.64
N PRO A 371 4.54 14.85 0.57
CA PRO A 371 4.76 13.41 0.50
C PRO A 371 6.25 13.07 0.31
N LEU A 372 6.60 11.81 0.51
CA LEU A 372 7.96 11.28 0.34
C LEU A 372 8.58 11.67 -1.02
N GLY A 373 7.82 11.51 -2.11
CA GLY A 373 8.25 11.78 -3.49
C GLY A 373 8.86 13.16 -3.68
N HIS A 374 8.25 14.19 -3.09
CA HIS A 374 8.77 15.56 -3.19
C HIS A 374 10.23 15.70 -2.73
N PHE A 375 10.66 14.87 -1.78
CA PHE A 375 12.06 14.81 -1.36
C PHE A 375 12.93 13.95 -2.29
N MET A 376 12.38 12.90 -2.87
CA MET A 376 13.05 11.93 -3.74
C MET A 376 13.26 12.43 -5.17
N LEU A 377 12.47 13.40 -5.63
CA LEU A 377 12.56 14.03 -6.96
C LEU A 377 13.99 14.43 -7.34
N TRP A 378 14.74 14.99 -6.39
CA TRP A 378 16.07 15.53 -6.64
C TRP A 378 17.11 14.45 -6.93
N GLY A 379 16.92 13.26 -6.36
CA GLY A 379 17.65 12.05 -6.71
C GLY A 379 17.37 11.61 -8.14
N LYS A 380 16.11 11.67 -8.60
CA LYS A 380 15.73 11.37 -10.00
C LYS A 380 16.35 12.37 -10.98
N LEU A 381 16.43 13.64 -10.60
CA LEU A 381 16.97 14.71 -11.45
C LEU A 381 18.49 14.85 -11.39
N LYS A 382 19.21 14.01 -10.64
CA LYS A 382 20.65 14.18 -10.40
C LYS A 382 21.48 14.00 -11.68
N ASP A 383 21.12 13.00 -12.49
CA ASP A 383 21.82 12.63 -13.73
C ASP A 383 21.26 13.37 -14.95
N ALA A 384 20.17 14.13 -14.74
CA ALA A 384 19.60 14.96 -15.76
C ALA A 384 20.58 16.10 -16.14
N GLN A 385 21.07 16.11 -17.38
CA GLN A 385 21.96 17.14 -17.96
C GLN A 385 21.26 18.49 -18.22
N LEU A 386 20.60 19.05 -17.21
CA LEU A 386 19.77 20.27 -17.29
C LEU A 386 20.58 21.57 -17.43
N GLY A 387 21.90 21.49 -17.57
CA GLY A 387 22.79 22.65 -17.62
C GLY A 387 22.74 23.51 -16.36
N ARG A 388 23.16 24.78 -16.48
CA ARG A 388 23.19 25.72 -15.36
C ARG A 388 21.78 26.18 -15.01
N GLN A 389 21.42 26.04 -13.73
CA GLN A 389 20.15 26.52 -13.19
C GLN A 389 20.24 27.98 -12.72
N VAL A 390 19.21 28.77 -13.02
CA VAL A 390 18.97 30.12 -12.50
C VAL A 390 17.87 30.02 -11.46
N ILE A 391 18.23 30.30 -10.21
CA ILE A 391 17.35 30.17 -9.05
C ILE A 391 17.48 31.44 -8.22
N ASP A 392 16.34 32.05 -7.91
CA ASP A 392 16.26 33.18 -6.99
C ASP A 392 16.65 32.73 -5.56
N PRO A 393 17.63 33.41 -4.91
CA PRO A 393 18.05 33.13 -3.53
C PRO A 393 16.91 33.06 -2.51
N ASP A 394 15.90 33.93 -2.63
CA ASP A 394 14.76 33.97 -1.72
C ASP A 394 13.89 32.73 -1.91
N VAL A 395 13.70 32.28 -3.16
CA VAL A 395 12.97 31.05 -3.47
C VAL A 395 13.71 29.84 -2.92
N ALA A 396 15.03 29.76 -3.13
CA ALA A 396 15.86 28.67 -2.60
C ALA A 396 15.80 28.59 -1.07
N THR A 397 15.91 29.72 -0.39
CA THR A 397 15.87 29.80 1.09
C THR A 397 14.51 29.38 1.63
N ARG A 398 13.42 29.88 1.03
CA ARG A 398 12.05 29.50 1.40
C ARG A 398 11.79 28.02 1.17
N TYR A 399 12.25 27.47 0.04
CA TYR A 399 12.06 26.06 -0.29
C TYR A 399 12.77 25.15 0.70
N ILE A 400 14.04 25.42 0.98
CA ILE A 400 14.81 24.60 1.93
C ILE A 400 14.24 24.68 3.35
N THR A 401 13.78 25.87 3.76
CA THR A 401 13.07 26.04 5.04
C THR A 401 11.78 25.24 5.08
N HIS A 402 10.98 25.30 4.01
CA HIS A 402 9.73 24.55 3.88
C HIS A 402 10.00 23.04 3.96
N MET A 403 10.92 22.51 3.16
CA MET A 403 11.22 21.08 3.13
C MET A 403 11.79 20.58 4.45
N ALA A 404 12.65 21.35 5.13
CA ALA A 404 13.15 21.00 6.46
C ALA A 404 12.01 20.90 7.48
N SER A 405 11.03 21.81 7.43
CA SER A 405 9.82 21.72 8.26
C SER A 405 8.95 20.52 7.89
N GLN A 406 8.79 20.21 6.61
CA GLN A 406 7.99 19.08 6.15
C GLN A 406 8.62 17.73 6.49
N LEU A 407 9.96 17.62 6.49
CA LEU A 407 10.66 16.40 6.88
C LEU A 407 10.36 16.03 8.34
N GLN A 408 10.28 17.02 9.22
CA GLN A 408 9.96 16.81 10.63
C GLN A 408 8.56 16.21 10.82
N THR A 409 7.60 16.61 10.01
CA THR A 409 6.24 16.06 10.06
C THR A 409 6.11 14.74 9.30
N LEU A 410 7.03 14.46 8.37
CA LEU A 410 7.07 13.20 7.62
C LEU A 410 7.65 12.08 8.48
N ARG A 411 8.75 12.34 9.19
CA ARG A 411 9.47 11.36 10.02
C ARG A 411 8.55 10.62 10.98
N TYR A 412 8.69 9.30 10.98
CA TYR A 412 7.98 8.44 11.91
C TYR A 412 8.60 8.55 13.31
N PRO A 413 7.83 8.73 14.39
CA PRO A 413 8.39 8.75 15.73
C PRO A 413 9.11 7.43 16.02
N GLY A 414 10.36 7.49 16.51
CA GLY A 414 11.15 6.30 16.81
C GLY A 414 11.77 5.60 15.59
N TYR A 415 11.70 6.19 14.38
CA TYR A 415 12.20 5.56 13.15
C TYR A 415 13.66 5.06 13.23
N GLN A 416 14.51 5.66 14.07
CA GLN A 416 15.91 5.23 14.24
C GLN A 416 16.05 3.85 14.90
N GLN A 417 14.95 3.29 15.41
CA GLN A 417 14.91 1.96 16.01
C GLN A 417 14.44 0.90 15.00
N THR A 418 14.03 1.32 13.80
CA THR A 418 13.58 0.46 12.71
C THR A 418 14.53 0.64 11.53
N PRO A 419 15.42 -0.32 11.25
CA PRO A 419 16.42 -0.21 10.19
C PRO A 419 15.83 0.16 8.82
N GLU A 420 14.68 -0.41 8.46
CA GLU A 420 14.00 -0.18 7.18
C GLU A 420 13.53 1.28 7.04
N LEU A 421 12.95 1.84 8.11
CA LEU A 421 12.53 3.23 8.13
C LEU A 421 13.74 4.17 8.14
N GLU A 422 14.81 3.84 8.89
CA GLU A 422 16.05 4.62 8.87
C GLU A 422 16.66 4.68 7.46
N LEU A 423 16.74 3.54 6.75
CA LEU A 423 17.17 3.48 5.36
C LEU A 423 16.31 4.36 4.44
N CYS A 424 14.99 4.35 4.63
CA CYS A 424 14.08 5.22 3.88
C CYS A 424 14.40 6.71 4.10
N TYR A 425 14.57 7.14 5.36
CA TYR A 425 14.90 8.53 5.68
C TYR A 425 16.33 8.92 5.27
N ASP A 426 17.25 7.97 5.21
CA ASP A 426 18.59 8.20 4.68
C ASP A 426 18.57 8.39 3.16
N ALA A 427 17.70 7.68 2.44
CA ALA A 427 17.47 7.89 1.00
C ALA A 427 16.96 9.31 0.69
N ILE A 428 16.06 9.85 1.53
CA ILE A 428 15.66 11.27 1.49
C ILE A 428 16.91 12.16 1.64
N GLY A 429 17.76 11.89 2.63
CA GLY A 429 18.99 12.63 2.85
C GLY A 429 19.92 12.61 1.63
N GLN A 430 20.10 11.45 0.99
CA GLN A 430 20.89 11.30 -0.24
C GLN A 430 20.31 12.10 -1.41
N SER A 431 18.98 12.04 -1.60
CA SER A 431 18.28 12.80 -2.64
C SER A 431 18.44 14.31 -2.41
N MET A 432 18.15 14.79 -1.20
CA MET A 432 18.23 16.22 -0.87
C MET A 432 19.66 16.77 -0.90
N ARG A 433 20.69 15.94 -0.65
CA ARG A 433 22.10 16.33 -0.88
C ARG A 433 22.38 16.74 -2.32
N GLN A 434 21.73 16.09 -3.31
CA GLN A 434 21.90 16.47 -4.72
C GLN A 434 21.45 17.91 -4.98
N LEU A 435 20.37 18.32 -4.32
CA LEU A 435 19.90 19.69 -4.35
C LEU A 435 20.78 20.63 -3.52
N GLY A 436 21.12 20.23 -2.29
CA GLY A 436 21.87 21.06 -1.36
C GLY A 436 23.24 21.48 -1.89
N LYS A 437 23.98 20.59 -2.56
CA LYS A 437 25.23 20.94 -3.27
C LYS A 437 25.08 22.10 -4.25
N ARG A 438 23.90 22.24 -4.86
CA ARG A 438 23.59 23.30 -5.85
C ARG A 438 23.06 24.57 -5.17
N LEU A 439 22.37 24.46 -4.04
CA LEU A 439 21.76 25.61 -3.37
C LEU A 439 22.59 26.20 -2.24
N ALA A 440 23.56 25.48 -1.69
CA ALA A 440 24.30 25.87 -0.49
C ALA A 440 25.02 27.23 -0.61
N HIS A 441 25.31 27.72 -1.82
CA HIS A 441 25.93 29.01 -2.06
C HIS A 441 24.93 30.15 -2.35
N LEU A 442 23.64 29.82 -2.51
CA LEU A 442 22.58 30.77 -2.87
C LEU A 442 21.69 31.13 -1.68
N VAL A 443 21.54 30.22 -0.71
CA VAL A 443 20.63 30.42 0.41
C VAL A 443 21.10 31.50 1.39
N ASP A 444 20.14 32.15 2.05
CA ASP A 444 20.41 33.05 3.16
C ASP A 444 20.59 32.27 4.47
N TYR A 445 21.84 32.05 4.85
CA TYR A 445 22.17 31.39 6.12
C TYR A 445 21.77 32.19 7.37
N THR A 446 21.51 33.50 7.26
CA THR A 446 21.01 34.27 8.41
C THR A 446 19.61 33.81 8.78
N ALA A 447 18.73 33.62 7.80
CA ALA A 447 17.41 33.04 8.00
C ALA A 447 17.50 31.56 8.46
N LEU A 448 18.38 30.75 7.86
CA LEU A 448 18.50 29.33 8.22
C LEU A 448 19.01 29.11 9.65
N LYS A 449 19.80 30.03 10.22
CA LYS A 449 20.25 29.98 11.63
C LYS A 449 19.11 30.10 12.64
N GLU A 450 17.99 30.73 12.26
CA GLU A 450 16.83 30.92 13.14
C GLU A 450 15.97 29.65 13.27
N LEU A 451 16.22 28.64 12.42
CA LEU A 451 15.49 27.39 12.45
C LEU A 451 15.78 26.57 13.72
N PRO A 452 14.81 25.74 14.17
CA PRO A 452 15.03 24.78 15.23
C PRO A 452 16.28 23.93 14.98
N GLU A 453 17.00 23.57 16.05
CA GLU A 453 18.25 22.80 15.96
C GLU A 453 18.09 21.55 15.10
N GLN A 454 17.05 20.75 15.32
CA GLN A 454 16.79 19.52 14.55
C GLN A 454 16.69 19.76 13.03
N GLN A 455 16.06 20.86 12.60
CA GLN A 455 15.97 21.21 11.18
C GLN A 455 17.35 21.62 10.64
N ARG A 456 18.14 22.37 11.42
CA ARG A 456 19.51 22.71 11.05
C ARG A 456 20.42 21.48 10.96
N GLU A 457 20.22 20.48 11.82
CA GLU A 457 20.92 19.19 11.69
C GLU A 457 20.60 18.51 10.34
N ASP A 458 19.34 18.49 9.92
CA ASP A 458 18.93 17.95 8.62
C ASP A 458 19.57 18.70 7.45
N LEU A 459 19.64 20.02 7.53
CA LEU A 459 20.31 20.83 6.52
C LEU A 459 21.80 20.47 6.40
N ILE A 460 22.48 20.18 7.51
CA ILE A 460 23.88 19.71 7.45
C ILE A 460 23.98 18.37 6.72
N LEU A 461 23.04 17.45 6.98
CA LEU A 461 22.95 16.16 6.28
C LEU A 461 22.64 16.34 4.79
N TRP A 462 22.03 17.47 4.40
CA TRP A 462 21.79 17.86 3.00
C TRP A 462 22.93 18.69 2.38
N ASP A 463 24.14 18.61 2.94
CA ASP A 463 25.35 19.31 2.47
C ASP A 463 25.44 20.83 2.72
N PHE A 464 24.54 21.41 3.53
CA PHE A 464 24.70 22.81 3.95
C PHE A 464 25.84 22.99 4.98
N ASN A 465 26.37 24.21 5.08
CA ASN A 465 27.56 24.49 5.88
C ASN A 465 27.27 24.53 7.39
N ILE A 466 27.88 23.63 8.16
CA ILE A 466 27.74 23.53 9.63
C ILE A 466 28.09 24.83 10.38
N LYS A 467 29.16 25.52 9.96
CA LYS A 467 29.62 26.76 10.59
C LYS A 467 28.64 27.89 10.33
N GLU A 468 28.09 27.94 9.13
CA GLU A 468 27.10 28.93 8.73
C GLU A 468 25.71 28.61 9.30
N LEU A 469 25.44 27.39 9.73
CA LEU A 469 24.22 27.05 10.46
C LEU A 469 24.34 27.24 11.98
N GLY A 470 25.53 27.53 12.50
CA GLY A 470 25.75 27.84 13.91
C GLY A 470 25.58 26.64 14.84
N LEU A 471 25.91 25.44 14.38
CA LEU A 471 25.92 24.21 15.18
C LEU A 471 27.35 23.81 15.57
N VAL A 472 27.49 23.16 16.74
CA VAL A 472 28.80 22.70 17.25
C VAL A 472 29.16 21.37 16.59
N GLU A 473 30.37 21.27 16.05
CA GLU A 473 30.93 20.07 15.42
C GLU A 473 31.03 18.91 16.45
N GLY A 474 30.00 18.06 16.50
CA GLY A 474 29.99 16.89 17.37
C GLY A 474 29.23 15.73 16.75
N ARG A 475 27.97 15.54 17.18
CA ARG A 475 27.14 14.41 16.74
C ARG A 475 26.82 14.45 15.25
N VAL A 476 26.41 15.61 14.72
CA VAL A 476 26.02 15.76 13.31
C VAL A 476 27.22 15.66 12.37
N ALA A 477 28.40 16.16 12.80
CA ALA A 477 29.63 16.02 12.04
C ALA A 477 30.07 14.55 11.93
N THR A 478 29.89 13.79 13.02
CA THR A 478 30.16 12.34 13.03
C THR A 478 29.19 11.61 12.09
N LYS A 479 27.88 11.86 12.21
CA LYS A 479 26.87 11.23 11.33
C LYS A 479 27.09 11.58 9.86
N ARG A 480 27.46 12.83 9.54
CA ARG A 480 27.84 13.21 8.18
C ARG A 480 29.06 12.45 7.69
N LEU A 481 30.08 12.30 8.53
CA LEU A 481 31.31 11.59 8.20
C LEU A 481 31.07 10.09 8.02
N GLU A 482 30.22 9.48 8.83
CA GLU A 482 29.74 8.09 8.65
C GLU A 482 29.04 7.94 7.29
N MET A 483 28.07 8.82 6.99
CA MET A 483 27.34 8.80 5.72
C MET A 483 28.24 9.03 4.50
N ASP A 484 29.25 9.91 4.59
CA ASP A 484 30.21 10.18 3.51
C ASP A 484 31.17 9.00 3.30
N LEU A 485 31.41 8.19 4.34
CA LEU A 485 32.23 6.98 4.28
C LEU A 485 31.42 5.72 3.94
N GLY A 486 30.09 5.81 3.87
CA GLY A 486 29.20 4.66 3.66
C GLY A 486 29.20 3.66 4.82
N LEU A 487 29.47 4.16 6.03
CA LEU A 487 29.37 3.44 7.30
C LEU A 487 27.97 3.58 7.88
#